data_AF-A0A1G7YBJ8-F1
#
_entry.id   AF-A0A1G7YBJ8-F1
#
_cell.length_a   1.000
_cell.length_b   1.000
_cell.length_c   1.000
_cell.angle_alpha   90.00
_cell.angle_beta   90.00
_cell.angle_gamma   90.00
#
_symmetry.space_group_name_H-M   'P 1'
#
loop_
_entity.id
_entity.type
_entity.pdbx_description
1 polymer ?
#
loop_
_entity_poly.entity_id
_entity_poly.type
_entity_poly.pdbx_seq_one_letter_code
_entity_poly.pdbx_strand_id
1 'polypeptide(L)'
;MATTQQTRTNNANRAFPAPQAPQTARVHGKTTPQALKTVLTLVQTAQLVQTVLREAFPSIVFLVEAHRDANGARLHVEWTDGPREQQVSKLLLPLQAAHPGTFGGSTPVEHFRLTDNGPQRVRLGAARITVTRKFSDTLVGNVLQRLAHRHATRLTPEQRAGLTAEAFRKGALMAVVLYGVHWAGNSLHSDVETALHEHTDVQGYPRSATAAGLFVRKPLKA
;
A
#
# COMPACT_ATOMS: atom_id res chain seq x y z
N MET A 1 -21.05 96.98 49.01
CA MET A 1 -20.51 96.38 47.78
C MET A 1 -19.11 95.83 48.08
N ALA A 2 -18.78 94.64 47.54
CA ALA A 2 -17.55 93.82 47.68
C ALA A 2 -17.35 93.20 49.09
N THR A 3 -17.67 91.94 49.40
CA THR A 3 -17.43 90.58 48.83
C THR A 3 -16.07 89.95 49.20
N THR A 4 -16.11 89.26 50.35
CA THR A 4 -15.51 88.01 50.85
C THR A 4 -14.22 87.41 50.26
N GLN A 5 -13.30 87.08 51.18
CA GLN A 5 -12.09 86.26 51.04
C GLN A 5 -12.37 84.77 50.77
N GLN A 6 -11.45 84.06 50.09
CA GLN A 6 -11.01 82.73 50.54
C GLN A 6 -9.73 82.21 49.82
N THR A 7 -8.99 81.44 50.60
CA THR A 7 -7.69 80.75 50.43
C THR A 7 -7.62 79.74 49.28
N ARG A 8 -6.41 79.52 48.72
CA ARG A 8 -6.09 78.39 47.83
C ARG A 8 -4.82 77.66 48.29
N THR A 9 -4.94 76.34 48.38
CA THR A 9 -3.99 75.36 48.93
C THR A 9 -3.15 74.66 47.86
N ASN A 10 -1.99 74.13 48.32
CA ASN A 10 -1.08 73.19 47.67
C ASN A 10 -1.74 71.94 47.08
N ASN A 11 -1.17 71.38 46.01
CA ASN A 11 -0.56 70.04 46.09
C ASN A 11 0.20 69.61 44.82
N ALA A 12 1.40 69.08 45.06
CA ALA A 12 2.21 68.33 44.12
C ALA A 12 1.91 66.83 44.26
N ASN A 13 1.60 66.15 43.15
CA ASN A 13 1.86 64.72 42.87
C ASN A 13 1.13 64.33 41.58
N ARG A 14 1.88 64.21 40.47
CA ARG A 14 1.36 63.70 39.18
C ARG A 14 2.13 62.42 38.84
N ALA A 15 1.62 61.28 39.30
CA ALA A 15 1.95 59.97 38.75
C ALA A 15 0.89 59.63 37.69
N PHE A 16 1.32 59.31 36.47
CA PHE A 16 0.43 58.88 35.39
C PHE A 16 0.08 57.39 35.56
N PRO A 17 -1.20 56.99 35.54
CA PRO A 17 -1.57 55.59 35.43
C PRO A 17 -1.50 55.11 33.98
N ALA A 18 -0.94 53.90 33.78
CA ALA A 18 -0.89 53.22 32.49
C ALA A 18 -2.30 52.79 32.03
N PRO A 19 -2.61 52.81 30.72
CA PRO A 19 -3.89 52.34 30.21
C PRO A 19 -4.01 50.82 30.32
N GLN A 20 -5.08 50.36 30.96
CA GLN A 20 -5.43 48.93 31.05
C GLN A 20 -5.86 48.41 29.67
N ALA A 21 -5.29 47.27 29.26
CA ALA A 21 -5.69 46.58 28.05
C ALA A 21 -7.10 45.94 28.20
N PRO A 22 -7.93 45.94 27.15
CA PRO A 22 -9.25 45.33 27.20
C PRO A 22 -9.16 43.81 27.36
N GLN A 23 -10.01 43.28 28.25
CA GLN A 23 -10.12 41.86 28.54
C GLN A 23 -10.55 41.10 27.28
N THR A 24 -9.70 40.20 26.79
CA THR A 24 -10.04 39.29 25.70
C THR A 24 -11.12 38.32 26.15
N ALA A 25 -12.28 38.38 25.50
CA ALA A 25 -13.33 37.39 25.63
C ALA A 25 -12.78 35.98 25.39
N ARG A 26 -12.97 35.08 26.36
CA ARG A 26 -12.71 33.65 26.21
C ARG A 26 -13.64 33.08 25.14
N VAL A 27 -13.13 32.93 23.92
CA VAL A 27 -13.75 32.12 22.88
C VAL A 27 -13.84 30.68 23.40
N HIS A 28 -15.05 30.28 23.77
CA HIS A 28 -15.37 28.91 24.12
C HIS A 28 -15.17 28.00 22.91
N GLY A 29 -14.45 26.89 23.15
CA GLY A 29 -14.52 25.64 22.41
C GLY A 29 -14.47 25.73 20.88
N LYS A 30 -13.27 25.61 20.30
CA LYS A 30 -13.17 24.92 19.00
C LYS A 30 -13.63 23.49 19.20
N THR A 31 -14.90 23.21 18.93
CA THR A 31 -15.36 21.85 18.65
C THR A 31 -14.58 21.41 17.42
N THR A 32 -13.53 20.63 17.62
CA THR A 32 -12.83 19.95 16.53
C THR A 32 -13.89 19.21 15.72
N PRO A 33 -14.06 19.49 14.41
CA PRO A 33 -15.03 18.75 13.62
C PRO A 33 -14.71 17.27 13.76
N GLN A 34 -15.66 16.52 14.31
CA GLN A 34 -15.56 15.09 14.48
C GLN A 34 -15.42 14.52 13.07
N ALA A 35 -14.19 14.16 12.68
CA ALA A 35 -13.91 13.68 11.34
C ALA A 35 -14.86 12.51 11.05
N LEU A 36 -15.75 12.68 10.07
CA LEU A 36 -16.73 11.67 9.68
C LEU A 36 -15.98 10.36 9.43
N LYS A 37 -16.32 9.31 10.18
CA LYS A 37 -15.65 8.01 10.05
C LYS A 37 -16.40 7.18 9.03
N THR A 38 -15.84 7.02 7.84
CA THR A 38 -16.35 6.05 6.86
C THR A 38 -15.79 4.68 7.17
N VAL A 39 -16.66 3.71 7.46
CA VAL A 39 -16.28 2.31 7.64
C VAL A 39 -16.71 1.54 6.41
N LEU A 40 -15.75 0.99 5.67
CA LEU A 40 -16.03 0.12 4.54
C LEU A 40 -16.21 -1.32 5.01
N THR A 41 -17.23 -1.98 4.48
CA THR A 41 -17.38 -3.44 4.62
C THR A 41 -16.28 -4.16 3.85
N LEU A 42 -16.13 -5.47 4.08
CA LEU A 42 -15.19 -6.29 3.31
C LEU A 42 -15.50 -6.24 1.80
N VAL A 43 -16.79 -6.29 1.44
CA VAL A 43 -17.25 -6.19 0.05
C VAL A 43 -16.92 -4.82 -0.55
N GLN A 44 -17.18 -3.73 0.17
CA GLN A 44 -16.82 -2.38 -0.28
C GLN A 44 -15.29 -2.21 -0.42
N THR A 45 -14.52 -2.87 0.44
CA THR A 45 -13.06 -2.89 0.33
C THR A 45 -12.61 -3.70 -0.89
N ALA A 46 -13.24 -4.84 -1.19
CA ALA A 46 -12.97 -5.61 -2.41
C ALA A 46 -13.29 -4.80 -3.67
N GLN A 47 -14.42 -4.08 -3.69
CA GLN A 47 -14.78 -3.16 -4.78
C GLN A 47 -13.76 -2.04 -4.95
N LEU A 48 -13.30 -1.44 -3.86
CA LEU A 48 -12.21 -0.46 -3.87
C LEU A 48 -10.94 -1.05 -4.50
N VAL A 49 -10.54 -2.26 -4.10
CA VAL A 49 -9.38 -2.96 -4.68
C VAL A 49 -9.57 -3.20 -6.18
N GLN A 50 -10.73 -3.68 -6.61
CA GLN A 50 -11.03 -3.90 -8.02
C GLN A 50 -10.95 -2.61 -8.84
N THR A 51 -11.46 -1.49 -8.33
CA THR A 51 -11.35 -0.18 -9.00
C THR A 51 -9.89 0.23 -9.14
N VAL A 52 -9.10 0.12 -8.07
CA VAL A 52 -7.66 0.45 -8.09
C VAL A 52 -6.92 -0.39 -9.13
N LEU A 53 -7.20 -1.70 -9.19
CA LEU A 53 -6.57 -2.61 -10.14
C LEU A 53 -6.96 -2.29 -11.58
N ARG A 54 -8.24 -1.99 -11.84
CA ARG A 54 -8.72 -1.63 -13.18
C ARG A 54 -8.12 -0.33 -13.69
N GLU A 55 -7.97 0.67 -12.81
CA GLU A 55 -7.30 1.93 -13.16
C GLU A 55 -5.81 1.72 -13.47
N ALA A 56 -5.15 0.86 -12.70
CA ALA A 56 -3.71 0.61 -12.84
C ALA A 56 -3.36 -0.36 -13.99
N PHE A 57 -4.19 -1.36 -14.23
CA PHE A 57 -3.91 -2.47 -15.16
C PHE A 57 -5.16 -2.81 -15.98
N PRO A 58 -5.60 -1.92 -16.89
CA PRO A 58 -6.88 -2.05 -17.58
C PRO A 58 -6.99 -3.30 -18.47
N SER A 59 -5.86 -3.82 -18.95
CA SER A 59 -5.80 -5.00 -19.83
C SER A 59 -5.69 -6.33 -19.09
N ILE A 60 -5.64 -6.33 -17.75
CA ILE A 60 -5.43 -7.54 -16.95
C ILE A 60 -6.69 -7.86 -16.16
N VAL A 61 -7.09 -9.12 -16.19
CA VAL A 61 -8.22 -9.62 -15.40
C VAL A 61 -7.72 -10.10 -14.05
N PHE A 62 -8.22 -9.49 -12.99
CA PHE A 62 -7.95 -9.88 -11.60
C PHE A 62 -9.16 -10.58 -11.00
N LEU A 63 -8.90 -11.71 -10.35
CA LEU A 63 -9.83 -12.35 -9.43
C LEU A 63 -9.58 -11.75 -8.03
N VAL A 64 -10.63 -11.25 -7.39
CA VAL A 64 -10.55 -10.70 -6.03
C VAL A 64 -11.53 -11.46 -5.15
N GLU A 65 -10.99 -12.29 -4.26
CA GLU A 65 -11.75 -13.15 -3.36
C GLU A 65 -11.72 -12.60 -1.94
N ALA A 66 -12.86 -12.67 -1.26
CA ALA A 66 -13.00 -12.22 0.12
C ALA A 66 -13.12 -13.44 1.04
N HIS A 67 -12.23 -13.52 2.02
CA HIS A 67 -12.23 -14.58 3.02
C HIS A 67 -12.43 -14.00 4.41
N ARG A 68 -13.15 -14.73 5.25
CA ARG A 68 -13.27 -14.44 6.68
C ARG A 68 -13.01 -15.72 7.45
N ASP A 69 -11.97 -15.69 8.29
CA ASP A 69 -11.60 -16.79 9.16
C ASP A 69 -11.53 -16.31 10.62
N ALA A 70 -11.17 -17.22 11.54
CA ALA A 70 -10.99 -16.90 12.96
C ALA A 70 -9.91 -15.82 13.20
N ASN A 71 -9.03 -15.60 12.22
CA ASN A 71 -7.94 -14.62 12.26
C ASN A 71 -8.30 -13.31 11.54
N GLY A 72 -9.56 -13.13 11.12
CA GLY A 72 -10.09 -11.87 10.59
C GLY A 72 -10.50 -11.91 9.13
N ALA A 73 -10.78 -10.72 8.58
CA ALA A 73 -11.19 -10.52 7.20
C ALA A 73 -9.98 -10.28 6.29
N ARG A 74 -9.89 -11.01 5.18
CA ARG A 74 -8.76 -10.97 4.25
C ARG A 74 -9.28 -10.90 2.80
N LEU A 75 -8.49 -10.28 1.93
CA LEU A 75 -8.69 -10.36 0.49
C LEU A 75 -7.56 -11.16 -0.14
N HIS A 76 -7.88 -11.99 -1.10
CA HIS A 76 -6.94 -12.65 -1.98
C HIS A 76 -7.09 -12.10 -3.39
N VAL A 77 -5.99 -11.70 -4.02
CA VAL A 77 -5.98 -11.18 -5.38
C VAL A 77 -5.12 -12.08 -6.24
N GLU A 78 -5.73 -12.64 -7.28
CA GLU A 78 -5.09 -13.56 -8.20
C GLU A 78 -5.22 -13.05 -9.64
N TRP A 79 -4.17 -13.25 -10.44
CA TRP A 79 -4.21 -13.00 -11.89
C TRP A 79 -3.24 -13.93 -12.61
N THR A 80 -3.37 -14.00 -13.94
CA THR A 80 -2.45 -14.77 -14.80
C THR A 80 -1.59 -13.83 -15.63
N ASP A 81 -0.29 -14.10 -15.71
CA ASP A 81 0.72 -13.31 -16.42
C ASP A 81 0.72 -11.83 -16.03
N GLY A 82 1.05 -10.89 -16.92
CA GLY A 82 0.85 -9.47 -16.63
C GLY A 82 1.88 -8.81 -15.69
N PRO A 83 1.45 -7.94 -14.75
CA PRO A 83 2.32 -7.26 -13.81
C PRO A 83 2.98 -8.21 -12.81
N ARG A 84 4.17 -7.84 -12.32
CA ARG A 84 4.83 -8.53 -11.21
C ARG A 84 4.05 -8.35 -9.93
N GLU A 85 4.15 -9.32 -9.04
CA GLU A 85 3.56 -9.25 -7.70
C GLU A 85 4.02 -8.01 -6.93
N GLN A 86 5.27 -7.58 -7.12
CA GLN A 86 5.79 -6.35 -6.51
C GLN A 86 5.05 -5.08 -7.01
N GLN A 87 4.71 -5.01 -8.30
CA GLN A 87 3.98 -3.87 -8.87
C GLN A 87 2.55 -3.82 -8.30
N VAL A 88 1.87 -4.97 -8.22
CA VAL A 88 0.52 -5.07 -7.65
C VAL A 88 0.55 -4.80 -6.13
N SER A 89 1.49 -5.40 -5.41
CA SER A 89 1.66 -5.21 -3.96
C SER A 89 1.89 -3.76 -3.59
N LYS A 90 2.68 -3.02 -4.38
CA LYS A 90 2.94 -1.60 -4.10
C LYS A 90 1.65 -0.76 -4.13
N LEU A 91 0.66 -1.16 -4.92
CA LEU A 91 -0.65 -0.50 -4.98
C LEU A 91 -1.61 -1.00 -3.88
N LEU A 92 -1.59 -2.30 -3.58
CA LEU A 92 -2.58 -2.91 -2.71
C LEU A 92 -2.21 -2.96 -1.23
N LEU A 93 -0.92 -3.11 -0.88
CA LEU A 93 -0.49 -3.18 0.52
C LEU A 93 -0.90 -1.93 1.33
N PRO A 94 -0.86 -0.70 0.80
CA PRO A 94 -1.40 0.46 1.50
C PRO A 94 -2.90 0.37 1.84
N LEU A 95 -3.67 -0.48 1.14
CA LEU A 95 -5.11 -0.68 1.35
C LEU A 95 -5.42 -1.75 2.42
N GLN A 96 -4.43 -2.19 3.18
CA GLN A 96 -4.63 -3.11 4.29
C GLN A 96 -4.95 -2.36 5.59
N ALA A 97 -5.94 -2.84 6.36
CA ALA A 97 -6.30 -2.24 7.64
C ALA A 97 -5.31 -2.56 8.77
N ALA A 98 -4.38 -3.50 8.58
CA ALA A 98 -3.35 -3.83 9.56
C ALA A 98 -2.05 -4.32 8.90
N HIS A 99 -0.90 -4.03 9.51
CA HIS A 99 0.39 -4.64 9.15
C HIS A 99 0.69 -5.81 10.10
N PRO A 100 1.27 -6.92 9.62
CA PRO A 100 1.80 -7.95 10.49
C PRO A 100 2.99 -7.40 11.29
N GLY A 101 3.00 -7.65 12.60
CA GLY A 101 4.11 -7.33 13.49
C GLY A 101 5.16 -8.45 13.52
N THR A 102 6.39 -8.09 13.91
CA THR A 102 7.57 -8.99 13.90
C THR A 102 7.40 -10.25 14.77
N PHE A 103 6.53 -10.23 15.78
CA PHE A 103 6.36 -11.31 16.76
C PHE A 103 4.92 -11.83 16.86
N GLY A 104 4.18 -11.86 15.74
CA GLY A 104 2.83 -12.44 15.70
C GLY A 104 1.68 -11.50 16.12
N GLY A 105 1.97 -10.21 16.27
CA GLY A 105 0.94 -9.16 16.46
C GLY A 105 0.46 -8.56 15.14
N SER A 106 -0.48 -7.61 15.21
CA SER A 106 -0.83 -6.75 14.08
C SER A 106 -0.97 -5.30 14.51
N THR A 107 -0.45 -4.38 13.70
CA THR A 107 -0.54 -2.94 13.94
C THR A 107 -1.61 -2.35 13.03
N PRO A 108 -2.67 -1.71 13.57
CA PRO A 108 -3.71 -1.12 12.76
C PRO A 108 -3.16 0.03 11.92
N VAL A 109 -3.70 0.18 10.72
CA VAL A 109 -3.37 1.24 9.77
C VAL A 109 -4.48 2.28 9.79
N GLU A 110 -4.10 3.56 9.91
CA GLU A 110 -5.05 4.66 9.79
C GLU A 110 -5.09 5.17 8.34
N HIS A 111 -6.24 5.03 7.69
CA HIS A 111 -6.50 5.61 6.38
C HIS A 111 -7.29 6.90 6.48
N PHE A 112 -7.04 7.82 5.56
CA PHE A 112 -7.81 9.05 5.43
C PHE A 112 -7.94 9.49 3.97
N ARG A 113 -9.01 10.22 3.67
CA ARG A 113 -9.23 10.94 2.41
C ARG A 113 -9.25 12.43 2.70
N LEU A 114 -8.77 13.23 1.75
CA LEU A 114 -8.92 14.68 1.82
C LEU A 114 -10.25 15.07 1.17
N THR A 115 -11.05 15.85 1.87
CA THR A 115 -12.32 16.39 1.38
C THR A 115 -12.32 17.90 1.56
N ASP A 116 -13.25 18.61 0.93
CA ASP A 116 -13.41 20.06 1.09
C ASP A 116 -13.66 20.48 2.56
N ASN A 117 -14.22 19.56 3.36
CA ASN A 117 -14.48 19.74 4.79
C ASN A 117 -13.30 19.29 5.69
N GLY A 118 -12.16 18.93 5.11
CA GLY A 118 -10.97 18.46 5.81
C GLY A 118 -10.72 16.95 5.70
N PRO A 119 -9.77 16.41 6.50
CA PRO A 119 -9.40 15.00 6.45
C PRO A 119 -10.52 14.12 7.03
N GLN A 120 -10.98 13.16 6.24
CA GLN A 120 -11.98 12.18 6.61
C GLN A 120 -11.31 10.83 6.89
N ARG A 121 -11.54 10.26 8.08
CA ARG A 121 -10.98 8.95 8.44
C ARG A 121 -11.74 7.83 7.74
N VAL A 122 -11.01 6.91 7.13
CA VAL A 122 -11.54 5.71 6.49
C VAL A 122 -11.06 4.47 7.25
N ARG A 123 -11.95 3.54 7.55
CA ARG A 123 -11.62 2.21 8.07
C ARG A 123 -11.92 1.18 7.00
N LEU A 124 -10.88 0.48 6.54
CA LEU A 124 -11.03 -0.59 5.56
C LEU A 124 -11.46 -1.90 6.25
N GLY A 125 -12.23 -2.70 5.53
CA GLY A 125 -12.82 -3.94 6.04
C GLY A 125 -11.89 -5.15 5.94
N ALA A 126 -10.83 -5.08 5.13
CA ALA A 126 -9.84 -6.13 4.98
C ALA A 126 -8.62 -5.84 5.87
N ALA A 127 -8.33 -6.73 6.82
CA ALA A 127 -7.13 -6.63 7.64
C ALA A 127 -5.86 -6.89 6.81
N ARG A 128 -5.93 -7.85 5.90
CA ARG A 128 -4.81 -8.28 5.04
C ARG A 128 -5.26 -8.46 3.60
N ILE A 129 -4.35 -8.18 2.68
CA ILE A 129 -4.51 -8.45 1.24
C ILE A 129 -3.31 -9.31 0.81
N THR A 130 -3.57 -10.50 0.29
CA THR A 130 -2.53 -11.35 -0.33
C THR A 130 -2.66 -11.30 -1.84
N VAL A 131 -1.53 -11.45 -2.52
CA VAL A 131 -1.47 -11.47 -3.98
C VAL A 131 -0.81 -12.76 -4.42
N THR A 132 -1.29 -13.34 -5.52
CA THR A 132 -0.65 -14.47 -6.18
C THR A 132 -0.72 -14.27 -7.68
N ARG A 133 0.42 -14.38 -8.34
CA ARG A 133 0.49 -14.42 -9.80
C ARG A 133 0.62 -15.85 -10.29
N LYS A 134 -0.29 -16.27 -11.17
CA LYS A 134 -0.16 -17.50 -11.95
C LYS A 134 0.53 -17.19 -13.27
N PHE A 135 1.20 -18.20 -13.82
CA PHE A 135 1.86 -18.12 -15.12
C PHE A 135 1.12 -19.00 -16.12
N SER A 136 0.92 -18.53 -17.35
CA SER A 136 0.39 -19.37 -18.43
C SER A 136 1.45 -20.32 -18.97
N ASP A 137 1.02 -21.44 -19.57
CA ASP A 137 1.94 -22.38 -20.21
C ASP A 137 2.66 -21.76 -21.41
N THR A 138 2.04 -20.77 -22.08
CA THR A 138 2.68 -19.97 -23.13
C THR A 138 3.87 -19.19 -22.59
N LEU A 139 3.69 -18.47 -21.47
CA LEU A 139 4.79 -17.72 -20.86
C LEU A 139 5.90 -18.65 -20.36
N VAL A 140 5.53 -19.76 -19.72
CA VAL A 140 6.48 -20.79 -19.29
C VAL A 140 7.27 -21.34 -20.47
N GLY A 141 6.59 -21.67 -21.57
CA GLY A 141 7.23 -22.13 -22.82
C GLY A 141 8.21 -21.11 -23.40
N ASN A 142 7.84 -19.82 -23.43
CA ASN A 142 8.72 -18.75 -23.91
C ASN A 142 9.98 -18.60 -23.03
N VAL A 143 9.83 -18.68 -21.70
CA VAL A 143 10.96 -18.67 -20.76
C VAL A 143 11.88 -19.88 -20.99
N LEU A 144 11.30 -21.07 -21.10
CA LEU A 144 12.04 -22.30 -21.36
C LEU A 144 12.83 -22.24 -22.67
N GLN A 145 12.23 -21.74 -23.75
CA GLN A 145 12.94 -21.54 -25.03
C GLN A 145 14.13 -20.59 -24.90
N ARG A 146 13.96 -19.47 -24.18
CA ARG A 146 15.07 -18.53 -23.93
C ARG A 146 16.21 -19.17 -23.13
N LEU A 147 15.89 -19.95 -22.10
CA LEU A 147 16.88 -20.65 -21.30
C LEU A 147 17.56 -21.78 -22.10
N ALA A 148 16.80 -22.53 -22.89
CA ALA A 148 17.32 -23.55 -23.79
C ALA A 148 18.34 -22.96 -24.77
N HIS A 149 18.05 -21.77 -25.32
CA HIS A 149 18.97 -21.05 -26.18
C HIS A 149 20.21 -20.57 -25.41
N ARG A 150 20.03 -19.94 -24.24
CA ARG A 150 21.13 -19.46 -23.38
C ARG A 150 22.10 -20.58 -22.99
N HIS A 151 21.59 -21.78 -22.75
CA HIS A 151 22.37 -22.94 -22.30
C HIS A 151 22.55 -24.00 -23.38
N ALA A 152 22.47 -23.62 -24.66
CA ALA A 152 22.51 -24.56 -25.78
C ALA A 152 23.74 -25.48 -25.78
N THR A 153 24.90 -24.99 -25.31
CA THR A 153 26.16 -25.75 -25.23
C THR A 153 26.26 -26.66 -24.01
N ARG A 154 25.36 -26.51 -23.03
CA ARG A 154 25.37 -27.23 -21.75
C ARG A 154 24.22 -28.24 -21.62
N LEU A 155 23.24 -28.16 -22.51
CA LEU A 155 22.09 -29.06 -22.56
C LEU A 155 22.32 -30.14 -23.62
N THR A 156 22.09 -31.40 -23.25
CA THR A 156 22.02 -32.48 -24.23
C THR A 156 20.77 -32.34 -25.12
N PRO A 157 20.73 -32.95 -26.31
CA PRO A 157 19.53 -32.95 -27.15
C PRO A 157 18.29 -33.50 -26.43
N GLU A 158 18.46 -34.54 -25.61
CA GLU A 158 17.39 -35.14 -24.81
C GLU A 158 16.88 -34.18 -23.73
N GLN A 159 17.79 -33.54 -22.98
CA GLN A 159 17.42 -32.54 -21.98
C GLN A 159 16.66 -31.39 -22.60
N ARG A 160 17.10 -30.93 -23.79
CA ARG A 160 16.43 -29.85 -24.53
C ARG A 160 15.02 -30.23 -24.97
N ALA A 161 14.83 -31.46 -25.43
CA ALA A 161 13.50 -31.97 -25.82
C ALA A 161 12.56 -32.09 -24.61
N GLY A 162 13.10 -32.35 -23.41
CA GLY A 162 12.34 -32.42 -22.16
C GLY A 162 11.94 -31.08 -21.55
N LEU A 163 12.36 -29.93 -22.12
CA LEU A 163 12.03 -28.60 -21.59
C LEU A 163 10.62 -28.16 -21.99
N THR A 164 9.61 -28.73 -21.34
CA THR A 164 8.19 -28.41 -21.55
C THR A 164 7.57 -27.74 -20.33
N ALA A 165 6.48 -26.99 -20.55
CA ALA A 165 5.71 -26.40 -19.45
C ALA A 165 5.19 -27.48 -18.49
N GLU A 166 4.76 -28.64 -19.01
CA GLU A 166 4.33 -29.77 -18.19
C GLU A 166 5.46 -30.32 -17.30
N ALA A 167 6.66 -30.51 -17.86
CA ALA A 167 7.83 -30.97 -17.10
C ALA A 167 8.20 -29.98 -16.00
N PHE A 168 8.09 -28.67 -16.26
CA PHE A 168 8.25 -27.64 -15.25
C PHE A 168 7.20 -27.78 -14.14
N ARG A 169 5.91 -27.85 -14.47
CA ARG A 169 4.80 -27.98 -13.50
C ARG A 169 4.91 -29.21 -12.61
N LYS A 170 5.38 -30.32 -13.18
CA LYS A 170 5.61 -31.58 -12.46
C LYS A 170 6.89 -31.59 -11.63
N GLY A 171 7.68 -30.51 -11.65
CA GLY A 171 8.95 -30.40 -10.92
C GLY A 171 10.10 -31.19 -11.54
N ALA A 172 9.93 -31.78 -12.73
CA ALA A 172 10.95 -32.62 -13.36
C ALA A 172 12.26 -31.85 -13.64
N LEU A 173 12.17 -30.54 -13.88
CA LEU A 173 13.34 -29.69 -14.12
C LEU A 173 14.22 -29.49 -12.90
N MET A 174 13.79 -29.88 -11.69
CA MET A 174 14.63 -29.84 -10.49
C MET A 174 15.82 -30.80 -10.61
N ALA A 175 15.66 -31.89 -11.36
CA ALA A 175 16.74 -32.84 -11.64
C ALA A 175 17.73 -32.36 -12.72
N VAL A 176 17.41 -31.26 -13.42
CA VAL A 176 18.26 -30.71 -14.48
C VAL A 176 19.22 -29.69 -13.89
N VAL A 177 20.43 -30.16 -13.57
CA VAL A 177 21.52 -29.35 -13.01
C VAL A 177 22.62 -29.16 -14.05
N LEU A 178 22.90 -27.90 -14.39
CA LEU A 178 23.92 -27.56 -15.40
C LEU A 178 25.26 -27.30 -14.72
N TYR A 179 26.26 -28.10 -15.06
CA TYR A 179 27.62 -27.97 -14.52
C TYR A 179 28.20 -26.57 -14.81
N GLY A 180 28.81 -25.97 -13.79
CA GLY A 180 29.39 -24.62 -13.87
C GLY A 180 28.38 -23.48 -13.95
N VAL A 181 27.07 -23.76 -13.85
CA VAL A 181 26.00 -22.75 -13.78
C VAL A 181 25.30 -22.84 -12.43
N HIS A 182 24.85 -24.04 -12.06
CA HIS A 182 24.11 -24.25 -10.83
C HIS A 182 25.02 -24.71 -9.69
N TRP A 183 24.78 -24.15 -8.51
CA TRP A 183 25.46 -24.50 -7.26
C TRP A 183 24.47 -24.35 -6.09
N ALA A 184 24.79 -24.97 -4.94
CA ALA A 184 23.98 -24.89 -3.71
C ALA A 184 22.48 -25.23 -3.87
N GLY A 185 22.16 -26.25 -4.67
CA GLY A 185 20.77 -26.73 -4.84
C GLY A 185 19.95 -25.98 -5.88
N ASN A 186 20.54 -24.99 -6.59
CA ASN A 186 19.91 -24.39 -7.75
C ASN A 186 19.77 -25.42 -8.88
N SER A 187 18.75 -25.25 -9.71
CA SER A 187 18.45 -26.12 -10.85
C SER A 187 17.84 -25.30 -11.98
N LEU A 188 17.64 -25.93 -13.13
CA LEU A 188 16.93 -25.26 -14.22
C LEU A 188 15.50 -24.87 -13.80
N HIS A 189 14.90 -25.58 -12.83
CA HIS A 189 13.61 -25.21 -12.25
C HIS A 189 13.65 -23.83 -11.57
N SER A 190 14.63 -23.58 -10.70
CA SER A 190 14.76 -22.30 -10.01
C SER A 190 15.09 -21.15 -10.97
N ASP A 191 15.83 -21.43 -12.05
CA ASP A 191 16.09 -20.46 -13.12
C ASP A 191 14.81 -20.07 -13.86
N VAL A 192 13.94 -21.05 -14.14
CA VAL A 192 12.62 -20.81 -14.76
C VAL A 192 11.74 -19.99 -13.82
N GLU A 193 11.65 -20.37 -12.53
CA GLU A 193 10.87 -19.61 -11.54
C GLU A 193 11.35 -18.16 -11.43
N THR A 194 12.66 -17.96 -11.31
CA THR A 194 13.27 -16.62 -11.23
C THR A 194 12.91 -15.80 -12.47
N ALA A 195 13.11 -16.37 -13.66
CA ALA A 195 12.80 -15.70 -14.92
C ALA A 195 11.30 -15.39 -15.07
N LEU A 196 10.40 -16.25 -14.57
CA LEU A 196 8.95 -16.01 -14.56
C LEU A 196 8.57 -14.85 -13.63
N HIS A 197 9.12 -14.83 -12.42
CA HIS A 197 8.86 -13.76 -11.44
C HIS A 197 9.43 -12.41 -11.87
N GLU A 198 10.56 -12.39 -12.58
CA GLU A 198 11.15 -11.18 -13.14
C GLU A 198 10.42 -10.70 -14.41
N HIS A 199 9.79 -11.60 -15.17
CA HIS A 199 9.11 -11.26 -16.41
C HIS A 199 7.85 -10.44 -16.19
N THR A 200 7.70 -9.34 -16.94
CA THR A 200 6.44 -8.59 -17.04
C THR A 200 6.35 -7.86 -18.36
N ASP A 201 5.13 -7.76 -18.87
CA ASP A 201 4.71 -6.93 -20.00
C ASP A 201 4.31 -5.50 -19.57
N VAL A 202 4.19 -5.25 -18.26
CA VAL A 202 3.79 -3.94 -17.74
C VAL A 202 5.02 -3.08 -17.45
N GLN A 203 5.15 -1.99 -18.19
CA GLN A 203 6.20 -1.01 -17.99
C GLN A 203 5.93 -0.10 -16.78
N GLY A 204 6.98 0.18 -16.02
CA GLY A 204 6.95 1.14 -14.92
C GLY A 204 6.08 0.74 -13.72
N TYR A 205 5.58 1.74 -13.00
CA TYR A 205 4.65 1.56 -11.88
C TYR A 205 3.34 2.26 -12.22
N PRO A 206 2.29 1.50 -12.60
CA PRO A 206 1.01 2.09 -12.89
C PRO A 206 0.43 2.81 -11.68
N ARG A 207 -0.40 3.82 -11.95
CA ARG A 207 -0.99 4.69 -10.94
C ARG A 207 -2.49 4.49 -10.94
N SER A 208 -3.09 4.64 -9.75
CA SER A 208 -4.54 4.69 -9.59
C SER A 208 -4.89 6.01 -8.90
N ALA A 209 -5.83 6.75 -9.47
CA ALA A 209 -6.36 7.97 -8.87
C ALA A 209 -7.06 7.64 -7.55
N THR A 210 -7.80 6.53 -7.52
CA THR A 210 -8.47 6.02 -6.33
C THR A 210 -7.48 5.67 -5.20
N ALA A 211 -6.37 5.01 -5.53
CA ALA A 211 -5.33 4.71 -4.55
C ALA A 211 -4.60 5.98 -4.08
N ALA A 212 -4.30 6.91 -5.00
CA ALA A 212 -3.63 8.17 -4.68
C ALA A 212 -4.47 9.09 -3.78
N GLY A 213 -5.81 8.99 -3.83
CA GLY A 213 -6.73 9.72 -2.96
C GLY A 213 -6.86 9.15 -1.55
N LEU A 214 -6.30 7.97 -1.26
CA LEU A 214 -6.32 7.35 0.06
C LEU A 214 -4.94 7.41 0.69
N PHE A 215 -4.83 8.18 1.76
CA PHE A 215 -3.58 8.40 2.47
C PHE A 215 -3.49 7.47 3.67
N VAL A 216 -2.26 7.02 3.96
CA VAL A 216 -1.94 6.23 5.15
C VAL A 216 -1.11 7.08 6.09
N ARG A 217 -1.50 7.13 7.36
CA ARG A 217 -0.69 7.78 8.39
C ARG A 217 0.45 6.86 8.77
N LYS A 218 1.69 7.32 8.63
CA LYS A 218 2.83 6.60 9.21
C LYS A 218 2.64 6.55 10.73
N PRO A 219 2.83 5.39 11.38
CA PRO A 219 2.88 5.36 12.83
C PRO A 219 3.99 6.32 13.27
N LEU A 220 3.66 7.21 14.21
CA LEU A 220 4.67 8.05 14.84
C LEU A 220 5.70 7.10 15.46
N LYS A 221 6.98 7.24 15.09
CA LYS A 221 8.05 6.58 15.82
C LYS A 221 7.93 7.09 17.26
N ALA A 222 7.69 6.17 18.19
CA ALA A 222 7.80 6.44 19.62
C ALA A 222 9.27 6.74 19.96
#